data_AF-A0A9W8YGA2-F1
#
_entry.id   AF-A0A9W8YGA2-F1
#
_cell.length_a   1.000
_cell.length_b   1.000
_cell.length_c   1.000
_cell.angle_alpha   90.00
_cell.angle_beta   90.00
_cell.angle_gamma   90.00
#
_symmetry.space_group_name_H-M   'P 1'
#
loop_
_entity.id
_entity.type
_entity.pdbx_description
1 polymer ?
#
loop_
_entity_poly.entity_id
_entity_poly.type
_entity_poly.pdbx_seq_one_letter_code
_entity_poly.pdbx_strand_id
1 'polypeptide(L)'
;MPLVLISGFPSAGKTTRALQLKEYFETRIASSSADARVARLKVHLINDQTLGVARSVYHTAKAEKDARAEEYSAVKRVLSRDDIVIADGMNYIKGFRYQLYCEAKALQTPSCVLHIGTPAERCRENNKKLLADKDVDGGYEEDDFENLIFRYEEPNGMTRWDSPLFIVVEEDETPPNEQIWDALIGSDGKMKLVKPNLATVLKPATEQNYLYELDKTTSDILAQIMTYQKDHAGEGGGEIAVQEVAKAIELPATPMTLPQLQRIRRQFITMNRQHSFSKARIKEVFVDYLNAEFLQ
;
A
#
# COMPACT_ATOMS: atom_id res chain seq x y z
N MET A 1 6.05 6.77 -1.17
CA MET A 1 5.43 7.96 -0.57
C MET A 1 4.31 8.44 -1.48
N PRO A 2 3.29 9.08 -0.91
CA PRO A 2 1.90 8.85 -1.29
C PRO A 2 1.46 9.55 -2.58
N LEU A 3 0.43 8.99 -3.20
CA LEU A 3 -0.27 9.59 -4.34
C LEU A 3 -1.66 10.11 -3.91
N VAL A 4 -1.93 11.39 -4.12
CA VAL A 4 -3.25 12.00 -3.97
C VAL A 4 -3.86 12.18 -5.35
N LEU A 5 -4.97 11.49 -5.62
CA LEU A 5 -5.74 11.63 -6.85
C LEU A 5 -6.87 12.63 -6.60
N ILE A 6 -6.85 13.78 -7.29
CA ILE A 6 -7.95 14.74 -7.20
C ILE A 6 -8.94 14.44 -8.32
N SER A 7 -10.21 14.25 -7.96
CA SER A 7 -11.31 14.01 -8.90
C SER A 7 -12.42 15.03 -8.67
N GLY A 8 -13.11 15.42 -9.73
CA GLY A 8 -14.21 16.37 -9.68
C GLY A 8 -14.51 16.90 -11.07
N PHE A 9 -15.68 17.54 -11.22
CA PHE A 9 -16.08 18.15 -12.49
C PHE A 9 -15.04 19.16 -13.03
N PRO A 10 -15.04 19.43 -14.35
CA PRO A 10 -14.32 20.59 -14.89
C PRO A 10 -14.75 21.85 -14.15
N SER A 11 -13.79 22.75 -13.86
CA SER A 11 -14.05 24.04 -13.18
C SER A 11 -14.66 23.93 -11.76
N ALA A 12 -14.53 22.78 -11.10
CA ALA A 12 -14.97 22.56 -9.71
C ALA A 12 -14.02 23.14 -8.63
N GLY A 13 -12.88 23.72 -9.01
CA GLY A 13 -11.88 24.21 -8.04
C GLY A 13 -10.85 23.17 -7.58
N LYS A 14 -10.64 22.11 -8.37
CA LYS A 14 -9.61 21.07 -8.12
C LYS A 14 -8.24 21.67 -7.82
N THR A 15 -7.74 22.52 -8.71
CA THR A 15 -6.43 23.17 -8.56
C THR A 15 -6.34 24.06 -7.34
N THR A 16 -7.42 24.75 -6.98
CA THR A 16 -7.47 25.53 -5.73
C THR A 16 -7.22 24.63 -4.52
N ARG A 17 -7.91 23.49 -4.43
CA ARG A 17 -7.72 22.53 -3.33
C ARG A 17 -6.35 21.85 -3.38
N ALA A 18 -5.85 21.58 -4.57
CA ALA A 18 -4.51 21.02 -4.78
C ALA A 18 -3.41 21.93 -4.24
N LEU A 19 -3.52 23.24 -4.50
CA LEU A 19 -2.57 24.25 -4.02
C LEU A 19 -2.62 24.41 -2.50
N GLN A 20 -3.84 24.47 -1.91
CA GLN A 20 -4.01 24.49 -0.45
C GLN A 20 -3.37 23.27 0.22
N LEU A 21 -3.55 22.08 -0.37
CA LEU A 21 -2.96 20.85 0.14
C LEU A 21 -1.43 20.84 0.00
N LYS A 22 -0.91 21.33 -1.14
CA LYS A 22 0.52 21.46 -1.39
C LYS A 22 1.19 22.37 -0.35
N GLU A 23 0.64 23.57 -0.16
CA GLU A 23 1.15 24.56 0.80
C GLU A 23 1.16 23.99 2.23
N TYR A 24 0.09 23.30 2.61
CA TYR A 24 0.02 22.64 3.91
C TYR A 24 1.10 21.56 4.08
N PHE A 25 1.27 20.68 3.09
CA PHE A 25 2.30 19.63 3.15
C PHE A 25 3.71 20.21 3.20
N GLU A 26 4.03 21.20 2.37
CA GLU A 26 5.34 21.87 2.38
C GLU A 26 5.61 22.53 3.74
N THR A 27 4.61 23.23 4.30
CA THR A 27 4.71 23.86 5.63
C THR A 27 4.91 22.83 6.73
N ARG A 28 4.17 21.71 6.70
CA ARG A 28 4.28 20.63 7.69
C ARG A 28 5.62 19.90 7.61
N ILE A 29 6.17 19.73 6.40
CA ILE A 29 7.50 19.17 6.20
C ILE A 29 8.57 20.10 6.77
N ALA A 30 8.48 21.40 6.48
CA ALA A 30 9.42 22.40 6.97
C ALA A 30 9.41 22.52 8.51
N SER A 31 8.24 22.42 9.14
CA SER A 31 8.11 22.48 10.60
C SER A 31 8.50 21.19 11.34
N SER A 32 8.54 20.05 10.63
CA SER A 32 8.84 18.73 11.20
C SER A 32 10.31 18.32 11.01
N SER A 33 11.24 19.28 11.00
CA SER A 33 12.66 19.06 10.71
C SER A 33 13.38 18.08 11.67
N ALA A 34 12.80 17.80 12.84
CA ALA A 34 13.30 16.80 13.79
C ALA A 34 13.04 15.35 13.34
N ASP A 35 12.01 15.09 12.53
CA ASP A 35 11.76 13.76 11.95
C ASP A 35 12.49 13.67 10.61
N ALA A 36 13.66 13.02 10.62
CA ALA A 36 14.48 12.80 9.43
C ALA A 36 13.76 12.09 8.28
N ARG A 37 12.66 11.37 8.55
CA ARG A 37 11.81 10.76 7.51
C ARG A 37 10.94 11.82 6.84
N VAL A 38 10.28 12.66 7.62
CA VAL A 38 9.40 13.72 7.09
C VAL A 38 10.23 14.80 6.39
N ALA A 39 11.39 15.15 6.94
CA ALA A 39 12.29 16.16 6.38
C ALA A 39 12.84 15.81 4.97
N ARG A 40 12.83 14.53 4.57
CA ARG A 40 13.23 14.11 3.22
C ARG A 40 12.11 14.23 2.18
N LEU A 41 10.88 14.46 2.62
CA LEU A 41 9.74 14.45 1.74
C LEU A 41 9.72 15.67 0.82
N LYS A 42 9.34 15.42 -0.44
CA LYS A 42 9.12 16.47 -1.43
C LYS A 42 7.69 16.38 -1.93
N VAL A 43 7.08 17.54 -2.15
CA VAL A 43 5.70 17.63 -2.65
C VAL A 43 5.74 18.02 -4.12
N HIS A 44 5.09 17.23 -4.96
CA HIS A 44 4.94 17.49 -6.39
C HIS A 44 3.47 17.69 -6.71
N LEU A 45 3.16 18.78 -7.41
CA LEU A 45 1.85 19.02 -8.00
C LEU A 45 1.96 18.81 -9.50
N ILE A 46 1.22 17.85 -10.04
CA ILE A 46 1.18 17.53 -11.46
C ILE A 46 -0.23 17.79 -11.97
N ASN A 47 -0.35 18.67 -12.96
CA ASN A 47 -1.60 19.04 -13.62
C ASN A 47 -1.35 19.53 -15.04
N ASP A 48 -2.41 19.80 -15.79
CA ASP A 48 -2.32 20.22 -17.19
C ASP A 48 -1.47 21.50 -17.34
N GLN A 49 -1.60 22.47 -16.42
CA GLN A 49 -0.86 23.74 -16.47
C GLN A 49 0.64 23.56 -16.28
N THR A 50 1.06 22.77 -15.29
CA THR A 50 2.48 22.47 -15.02
C THR A 50 3.13 21.69 -16.16
N LEU A 51 2.34 20.99 -16.97
CA LEU A 51 2.78 20.24 -18.14
C LEU A 51 2.67 21.03 -19.45
N GLY A 52 2.13 22.26 -19.42
CA GLY A 52 1.89 23.07 -20.63
C GLY A 52 0.82 22.49 -21.54
N VAL A 53 -0.10 21.69 -21.00
CA VAL A 53 -1.22 21.08 -21.72
C VAL A 53 -2.38 22.07 -21.74
N ALA A 54 -2.78 22.50 -22.94
CA ALA A 54 -3.91 23.40 -23.12
C ALA A 54 -5.25 22.68 -22.95
N ARG A 55 -6.29 23.36 -22.44
CA ARG A 55 -7.64 22.78 -22.29
C ARG A 55 -8.27 22.33 -23.61
N SER A 56 -7.85 22.90 -24.75
CA SER A 56 -8.33 22.49 -26.07
C SER A 56 -7.96 21.05 -26.45
N VAL A 57 -7.09 20.36 -25.68
CA VAL A 57 -6.81 18.93 -25.91
C VAL A 57 -8.04 18.05 -25.71
N TYR A 58 -9.02 18.49 -24.93
CA TYR A 58 -10.24 17.74 -24.66
C TYR A 58 -11.23 17.73 -25.84
N HIS A 59 -11.00 18.57 -26.86
CA HIS A 59 -11.83 18.64 -28.07
C HIS A 59 -11.79 17.35 -28.92
N THR A 60 -10.67 16.61 -28.89
CA THR A 60 -10.53 15.38 -29.68
C THR A 60 -10.00 14.23 -28.84
N ALA A 61 -10.53 13.03 -29.06
CA ALA A 61 -10.10 11.83 -28.33
C ALA A 61 -8.61 11.52 -28.49
N LYS A 62 -7.99 11.91 -29.61
CA LYS A 62 -6.55 11.71 -29.84
C LYS A 62 -5.71 12.65 -28.97
N ALA A 63 -5.98 13.95 -29.01
CA ALA A 63 -5.24 14.93 -28.20
C ALA A 63 -5.44 14.68 -26.71
N GLU A 64 -6.66 14.34 -26.29
CA GLU A 64 -6.95 13.99 -24.90
C GLU A 64 -6.18 12.74 -24.45
N LYS A 65 -6.09 11.71 -25.31
CA LYS A 65 -5.30 10.50 -25.02
C LYS A 65 -3.82 10.85 -24.82
N ASP A 66 -3.28 11.70 -25.67
CA ASP A 66 -1.88 12.12 -25.59
C ASP A 66 -1.63 12.97 -24.33
N ALA A 67 -2.55 13.87 -23.97
CA ALA A 67 -2.50 14.65 -22.72
C ALA A 67 -2.52 13.75 -21.48
N ARG A 68 -3.43 12.76 -21.42
CA ARG A 68 -3.47 11.78 -20.33
C ARG A 68 -2.21 10.93 -20.26
N ALA A 69 -1.60 10.61 -21.40
CA ALA A 69 -0.34 9.88 -21.43
C ALA A 69 0.83 10.72 -20.87
N GLU A 70 0.85 12.03 -21.14
CA GLU A 70 1.86 12.93 -20.57
C GLU A 70 1.68 13.08 -19.06
N GLU A 71 0.46 13.32 -18.57
CA GLU A 71 0.18 13.39 -17.12
C GLU A 71 0.60 12.11 -16.42
N TYR A 72 0.21 10.96 -16.96
CA TYR A 72 0.59 9.66 -16.42
C TYR A 72 2.11 9.47 -16.39
N SER A 73 2.80 9.85 -17.47
CA SER A 73 4.27 9.79 -17.55
C SER A 73 4.92 10.71 -16.51
N ALA A 74 4.40 11.93 -16.34
CA ALA A 74 4.88 12.89 -15.35
C ALA A 74 4.73 12.39 -13.92
N VAL A 75 3.53 11.91 -13.54
CA VAL A 75 3.28 11.30 -12.23
C VAL A 75 4.23 10.13 -12.00
N LYS A 76 4.36 9.22 -12.98
CA LYS A 76 5.23 8.04 -12.87
C LYS A 76 6.71 8.40 -12.68
N ARG A 77 7.19 9.47 -13.32
CA ARG A 77 8.60 9.92 -13.18
C ARG A 77 8.93 10.39 -11.77
N VAL A 78 8.00 11.03 -11.08
CA VAL A 78 8.23 11.62 -9.74
C VAL A 78 7.79 10.71 -8.60
N LEU A 79 6.97 9.69 -8.87
CA LEU A 79 6.47 8.80 -7.84
C LEU A 79 7.60 7.95 -7.25
N SER A 80 7.91 8.17 -5.97
CA SER A 80 9.01 7.48 -5.29
C SER A 80 8.75 7.25 -3.79
N ARG A 81 9.75 6.70 -3.09
CA ARG A 81 9.72 6.49 -1.64
C ARG A 81 9.94 7.74 -0.80
N ASP A 82 10.24 8.90 -1.37
CA ASP A 82 10.42 10.15 -0.63
C ASP A 82 9.58 11.31 -1.23
N ASP A 83 8.66 11.00 -2.15
CA ASP A 83 7.84 12.01 -2.84
C ASP A 83 6.35 11.84 -2.51
N ILE A 84 5.68 12.95 -2.19
CA ILE A 84 4.22 13.10 -2.15
C ILE A 84 3.80 13.68 -3.50
N VAL A 85 2.96 12.97 -4.24
CA VAL A 85 2.49 13.41 -5.57
C VAL A 85 1.01 13.75 -5.49
N ILE A 86 0.66 14.98 -5.84
CA ILE A 86 -0.72 15.45 -6.00
C ILE A 86 -1.00 15.47 -7.50
N ALA A 87 -1.85 14.55 -7.96
CA ALA A 87 -2.33 14.49 -9.33
C ALA A 87 -3.62 15.29 -9.46
N ASP A 88 -3.48 16.52 -9.96
CA ASP A 88 -4.52 17.53 -10.20
C ASP A 88 -4.87 17.65 -11.70
N GLY A 89 -4.76 16.56 -12.45
CA GLY A 89 -5.38 16.47 -13.77
C GLY A 89 -6.90 16.31 -13.69
N MET A 90 -7.54 16.14 -14.84
CA MET A 90 -8.99 15.97 -14.89
C MET A 90 -9.46 14.71 -14.15
N ASN A 91 -8.72 13.59 -14.22
CA ASN A 91 -8.99 12.34 -13.49
C ASN A 91 -10.45 11.84 -13.55
N TYR A 92 -11.15 12.23 -14.61
CA TYR A 92 -12.60 12.22 -14.71
C TYR A 92 -13.17 10.85 -15.09
N ILE A 93 -12.34 9.93 -15.59
CA ILE A 93 -12.72 8.55 -15.92
C ILE A 93 -12.06 7.55 -14.96
N LYS A 94 -12.81 6.52 -14.57
CA LYS A 94 -12.39 5.43 -13.67
C LYS A 94 -11.16 4.69 -14.20
N GLY A 95 -11.12 4.46 -15.52
CA GLY A 95 -10.01 3.74 -16.15
C GLY A 95 -8.66 4.43 -15.94
N PHE A 96 -8.64 5.77 -15.98
CA PHE A 96 -7.43 6.55 -15.78
C PHE A 96 -7.02 6.61 -14.30
N ARG A 97 -7.98 6.82 -13.38
CA ARG A 97 -7.71 6.72 -11.94
C ARG A 97 -7.14 5.37 -11.55
N TYR A 98 -7.66 4.28 -12.14
CA TYR A 98 -7.13 2.92 -11.93
C TYR A 98 -5.67 2.78 -12.40
N GLN A 99 -5.31 3.37 -13.54
CA GLN A 99 -3.92 3.34 -14.03
C GLN A 99 -2.96 4.02 -13.06
N LEU A 100 -3.30 5.22 -12.57
CA LEU A 100 -2.49 5.94 -11.58
C LEU A 100 -2.41 5.18 -10.24
N TYR A 101 -3.53 4.61 -9.78
CA TYR A 101 -3.54 3.74 -8.61
C TYR A 101 -2.62 2.52 -8.77
N CYS A 102 -2.60 1.89 -9.94
CA CYS A 102 -1.70 0.76 -10.21
C CYS A 102 -0.23 1.12 -10.07
N GLU A 103 0.19 2.33 -10.46
CA GLU A 103 1.56 2.81 -10.26
C GLU A 103 1.88 2.99 -8.78
N ALA A 104 0.98 3.62 -8.02
CA ALA A 104 1.13 3.73 -6.56
C ALA A 104 1.21 2.35 -5.90
N LYS A 105 0.37 1.42 -6.33
CA LYS A 105 0.36 0.04 -5.84
C LYS A 105 1.65 -0.71 -6.18
N ALA A 106 2.19 -0.53 -7.39
CA ALA A 106 3.45 -1.15 -7.82
C ALA A 106 4.64 -0.70 -6.95
N LEU A 107 4.63 0.58 -6.54
CA LEU A 107 5.62 1.14 -5.63
C LEU A 107 5.30 0.93 -4.13
N GLN A 108 4.25 0.19 -3.82
CA GLN A 108 3.80 -0.11 -2.46
C GLN A 108 3.57 1.16 -1.62
N THR A 109 3.09 2.20 -2.27
CA THR A 109 2.86 3.49 -1.62
C THR A 109 1.38 3.74 -1.38
N PRO A 110 1.00 4.37 -0.24
CA PRO A 110 -0.38 4.78 -0.01
C PRO A 110 -0.91 5.67 -1.13
N SER A 111 -2.21 5.56 -1.39
CA SER A 111 -2.91 6.50 -2.26
C SER A 111 -4.30 6.76 -1.71
N CYS A 112 -4.84 7.95 -2.01
CA CYS A 112 -6.21 8.32 -1.69
C CYS A 112 -6.84 9.13 -2.83
N VAL A 113 -8.15 9.04 -2.94
CA VAL A 113 -8.94 9.92 -3.82
C VAL A 113 -9.51 11.07 -2.98
N LEU A 114 -9.22 12.30 -3.41
CA LEU A 114 -9.84 13.53 -2.94
C LEU A 114 -10.89 13.96 -3.96
N HIS A 115 -12.17 13.89 -3.59
CA HIS A 115 -13.28 14.25 -4.46
C HIS A 115 -13.73 15.69 -4.18
N ILE A 116 -13.75 16.52 -5.21
CA ILE A 116 -14.28 17.88 -5.17
C ILE A 116 -15.74 17.84 -5.59
N GLY A 117 -16.64 17.93 -4.60
CA GLY A 117 -18.08 17.72 -4.72
C GLY A 117 -18.87 18.97 -5.13
N THR A 118 -18.32 19.83 -5.99
CA THR A 118 -19.04 21.02 -6.46
C THR A 118 -20.14 20.62 -7.45
N PRO A 119 -21.39 21.09 -7.29
CA PRO A 119 -22.48 20.75 -8.21
C PRO A 119 -22.21 21.19 -9.66
N ALA A 120 -22.74 20.45 -10.64
CA ALA A 120 -22.53 20.72 -12.06
C ALA A 120 -22.99 22.13 -12.49
N GLU A 121 -24.15 22.60 -12.01
CA GLU A 121 -24.64 23.95 -12.31
C GLU A 121 -23.67 25.04 -11.84
N ARG A 122 -23.09 24.84 -10.66
CA ARG A 122 -22.10 25.76 -10.12
C ARG A 122 -20.80 25.71 -10.91
N CYS A 123 -20.40 24.53 -11.37
CA CYS A 123 -19.25 24.37 -12.26
C CYS A 123 -19.46 25.12 -13.60
N ARG A 124 -20.69 25.15 -14.16
CA ARG A 124 -21.02 25.95 -15.36
C ARG A 124 -20.84 27.44 -15.11
N GLU A 125 -21.34 27.95 -13.99
CA GLU A 125 -21.15 29.35 -13.61
C GLU A 125 -19.67 29.71 -13.49
N ASN A 126 -18.90 28.84 -12.84
CA ASN A 126 -17.46 29.00 -12.69
C ASN A 126 -16.75 28.96 -14.05
N ASN A 127 -17.14 28.05 -14.94
CA ASN A 127 -16.58 27.95 -16.28
C ASN A 127 -16.81 29.24 -17.10
N LYS A 128 -18.03 29.81 -17.03
CA LYS A 128 -18.36 31.08 -17.70
C LYS A 128 -17.51 32.24 -17.19
N LYS A 129 -17.29 32.33 -15.87
CA LYS A 129 -16.41 33.34 -15.29
C LYS A 129 -14.98 33.17 -15.77
N LEU A 130 -14.47 31.94 -15.77
CA LEU A 130 -13.11 31.62 -16.23
C LEU A 130 -12.92 31.85 -17.74
N LEU A 131 -13.94 31.64 -18.58
CA LEU A 131 -13.87 31.96 -20.01
C LEU A 131 -13.86 33.47 -20.27
N ALA A 132 -14.53 34.25 -19.42
CA ALA A 132 -14.58 35.70 -19.55
C ALA A 132 -13.27 36.38 -19.09
N ASP A 133 -12.53 35.74 -18.21
CA ASP A 133 -11.23 36.18 -17.73
C ASP A 133 -10.13 35.80 -18.73
N LYS A 134 -9.43 36.81 -19.28
CA LYS A 134 -8.34 36.62 -20.24
C LYS A 134 -6.96 36.58 -19.60
N ASP A 135 -6.88 36.90 -18.31
CA ASP A 135 -5.62 37.01 -17.56
C ASP A 135 -5.30 35.72 -16.79
N VAL A 136 -6.28 34.82 -16.64
CA VAL A 136 -6.16 33.51 -15.98
C VAL A 136 -6.20 32.38 -17.02
N ASP A 137 -5.56 31.24 -16.72
CA ASP A 137 -5.70 30.00 -17.50
C ASP A 137 -7.19 29.60 -17.54
N GLY A 138 -7.85 29.99 -18.63
CA GLY A 138 -9.30 30.24 -18.72
C GLY A 138 -10.18 28.99 -18.62
N GLY A 139 -11.48 29.15 -18.91
CA GLY A 139 -12.44 28.05 -18.88
C GLY A 139 -12.28 27.06 -20.04
N TYR A 140 -13.07 25.99 -20.00
CA TYR A 140 -13.26 25.08 -21.13
C TYR A 140 -14.26 25.69 -22.12
N GLU A 141 -14.09 25.43 -23.43
CA GLU A 141 -15.14 25.75 -24.40
C GLU A 141 -16.45 25.04 -24.00
N GLU A 142 -17.61 25.64 -24.31
CA GLU A 142 -18.90 25.15 -23.78
C GLU A 142 -19.20 23.70 -24.20
N ASP A 143 -18.93 23.36 -25.48
CA ASP A 143 -19.12 22.01 -26.00
C ASP A 143 -18.19 20.98 -25.31
N ASP A 144 -16.91 21.34 -25.12
CA ASP A 144 -15.94 20.53 -24.39
C ASP A 144 -16.34 20.37 -22.91
N PHE A 145 -16.81 21.44 -22.28
CA PHE A 145 -17.26 21.44 -20.89
C PHE A 145 -18.43 20.47 -20.67
N GLU A 146 -19.49 20.59 -21.47
CA GLU A 146 -20.65 19.70 -21.36
C GLU A 146 -20.29 18.25 -21.69
N ASN A 147 -19.39 18.03 -22.65
CA ASN A 147 -18.85 16.70 -22.94
C ASN A 147 -18.12 16.09 -21.73
N LEU A 148 -17.29 16.88 -21.05
CA LEU A 148 -16.55 16.47 -19.85
C LEU A 148 -17.46 16.20 -18.66
N ILE A 149 -18.50 17.02 -18.45
CA ILE A 149 -19.54 16.76 -17.44
C ILE A 149 -20.25 15.43 -17.72
N PHE A 150 -20.68 15.22 -18.97
CA PHE A 150 -21.41 14.01 -19.35
C PHE A 150 -20.58 12.72 -19.20
N ARG A 151 -19.28 12.80 -19.46
CA ARG A 151 -18.35 11.66 -19.38
C ARG A 151 -17.78 11.43 -17.97
N TYR A 152 -18.10 12.30 -17.01
CA TYR A 152 -17.54 12.17 -15.66
C TYR A 152 -18.05 10.91 -14.96
N GLU A 153 -17.12 10.09 -14.50
CA GLU A 153 -17.38 8.90 -13.70
C GLU A 153 -16.97 9.18 -12.25
N GLU A 154 -17.95 9.47 -11.39
CA GLU A 154 -17.71 9.74 -9.97
C GLU A 154 -16.91 8.61 -9.28
N PRO A 155 -15.98 8.94 -8.36
CA PRO A 155 -15.28 7.95 -7.56
C PRO A 155 -16.24 7.03 -6.80
N ASN A 156 -16.02 5.71 -6.88
CA ASN A 156 -16.96 4.72 -6.34
C ASN A 156 -16.58 4.26 -4.92
N GLY A 157 -17.39 4.63 -3.93
CA GLY A 157 -17.21 4.24 -2.52
C GLY A 157 -17.24 2.74 -2.22
N MET A 158 -17.82 1.90 -3.08
CA MET A 158 -17.79 0.43 -2.96
C MET A 158 -16.46 -0.17 -3.41
N THR A 159 -15.65 0.60 -4.14
CA THR A 159 -14.37 0.16 -4.67
C THR A 159 -13.25 0.74 -3.83
N ARG A 160 -12.59 -0.08 -3.00
CA ARG A 160 -11.56 0.39 -2.05
C ARG A 160 -10.50 1.32 -2.66
N TRP A 161 -10.04 1.05 -3.87
CA TRP A 161 -9.02 1.85 -4.54
C TRP A 161 -9.54 3.15 -5.18
N ASP A 162 -10.85 3.22 -5.47
CA ASP A 162 -11.52 4.36 -6.09
C ASP A 162 -12.43 5.10 -5.11
N SER A 163 -12.42 4.71 -3.85
CA SER A 163 -13.30 5.29 -2.83
C SER A 163 -12.90 6.74 -2.59
N PRO A 164 -13.85 7.70 -2.63
CA PRO A 164 -13.58 9.11 -2.33
C PRO A 164 -13.31 9.26 -0.83
N LEU A 165 -12.08 8.94 -0.42
CA LEU A 165 -11.70 8.90 0.99
C LEU A 165 -11.91 10.24 1.68
N PHE A 166 -11.78 11.32 0.91
CA PHE A 166 -12.08 12.67 1.34
C PHE A 166 -12.98 13.33 0.29
N ILE A 167 -14.00 14.04 0.75
CA ILE A 167 -14.89 14.84 -0.08
C ILE A 167 -14.80 16.27 0.42
N VAL A 168 -14.62 17.22 -0.50
CA VAL A 168 -14.52 18.66 -0.21
C VAL A 168 -15.56 19.38 -1.06
N VAL A 169 -16.38 20.20 -0.43
CA VAL A 169 -17.37 21.03 -1.10
C VAL A 169 -16.84 22.47 -1.28
N GLU A 170 -17.57 23.32 -1.99
CA GLU A 170 -17.13 24.70 -2.23
C GLU A 170 -17.12 25.52 -0.95
N GLU A 171 -18.05 25.24 -0.03
CA GLU A 171 -18.24 25.92 1.25
C GLU A 171 -17.11 25.65 2.25
N ASP A 172 -16.34 24.57 2.06
CA ASP A 172 -15.20 24.25 2.92
C ASP A 172 -14.08 25.27 2.68
N GLU A 173 -13.52 25.84 3.75
CA GLU A 173 -12.41 26.79 3.62
C GLU A 173 -11.15 26.10 3.06
N THR A 174 -10.85 24.90 3.57
CA THR A 174 -9.70 24.08 3.17
C THR A 174 -10.08 22.61 3.10
N PRO A 175 -9.31 21.77 2.37
CA PRO A 175 -9.42 20.33 2.48
C PRO A 175 -9.15 19.87 3.93
N PRO A 176 -9.54 18.63 4.31
CA PRO A 176 -9.21 18.04 5.60
C PRO A 176 -7.73 17.63 5.66
N ASN A 177 -6.85 18.63 5.58
CA ASN A 177 -5.41 18.53 5.36
C ASN A 177 -4.69 17.59 6.36
N GLU A 178 -5.04 17.71 7.65
CA GLU A 178 -4.48 16.86 8.69
C GLU A 178 -4.89 15.39 8.53
N GLN A 179 -6.17 15.13 8.21
CA GLN A 179 -6.67 13.78 8.00
C GLN A 179 -6.05 13.14 6.75
N ILE A 180 -5.86 13.93 5.69
CA ILE A 180 -5.15 13.47 4.48
C ILE A 180 -3.71 13.12 4.83
N TRP A 181 -3.01 13.98 5.58
CA TRP A 181 -1.65 13.69 6.04
C TRP A 181 -1.60 12.39 6.84
N ASP A 182 -2.49 12.19 7.81
CA ASP A 182 -2.50 10.98 8.65
C ASP A 182 -2.90 9.71 7.88
N ALA A 183 -3.74 9.84 6.85
CA ALA A 183 -4.07 8.75 5.95
C ALA A 183 -2.85 8.27 5.14
N LEU A 184 -1.99 9.20 4.73
CA LEU A 184 -0.90 8.95 3.80
C LEU A 184 0.46 8.70 4.49
N ILE A 185 0.76 9.48 5.52
CA ILE A 185 2.06 9.57 6.19
C ILE A 185 2.04 8.89 7.57
N GLY A 186 0.88 8.91 8.24
CA GLY A 186 0.64 8.40 9.59
C GLY A 186 0.90 9.43 10.70
N SER A 187 0.17 9.32 11.81
CA SER A 187 0.24 10.22 12.98
C SER A 187 1.40 9.91 13.94
N ASP A 188 1.86 8.65 14.00
CA ASP A 188 2.72 8.16 15.09
C ASP A 188 4.10 7.66 14.62
N GLY A 189 4.60 8.14 13.48
CA GLY A 189 5.88 7.68 12.90
C GLY A 189 5.86 6.24 12.36
N LYS A 190 4.77 5.49 12.55
CA LYS A 190 4.54 4.17 11.94
C LYS A 190 3.96 4.34 10.54
N MET A 191 4.79 4.07 9.55
CA MET A 191 4.39 4.11 8.14
C MET A 191 3.20 3.17 7.90
N LYS A 192 2.13 3.66 7.28
CA LYS A 192 1.07 2.81 6.72
C LYS A 192 1.65 2.09 5.49
N LEU A 193 2.36 0.99 5.73
CA LEU A 193 2.87 0.11 4.68
C LEU A 193 1.69 -0.50 3.91
N VAL A 194 1.62 -0.23 2.62
CA VAL A 194 0.70 -0.96 1.73
C VAL A 194 1.22 -2.38 1.62
N LYS A 195 0.54 -3.32 2.27
CA LYS A 195 0.92 -4.73 2.22
C LYS A 195 0.87 -5.20 0.75
N PRO A 196 1.95 -5.82 0.24
CA PRO A 196 1.95 -6.34 -1.12
C PRO A 196 0.86 -7.40 -1.28
N ASN A 197 0.24 -7.44 -2.46
CA ASN A 197 -0.61 -8.56 -2.82
C ASN A 197 0.26 -9.82 -2.87
N LEU A 198 -0.06 -10.83 -2.05
CA LEU A 198 0.70 -12.09 -1.97
C LEU A 198 0.81 -12.83 -3.33
N ALA A 199 -0.09 -12.53 -4.27
CA ALA A 199 -0.08 -13.07 -5.62
C ALA A 199 1.06 -12.53 -6.51
N THR A 200 1.60 -11.34 -6.22
CA THR A 200 2.65 -10.69 -7.04
C THR A 200 4.02 -10.71 -6.37
N VAL A 201 4.12 -11.22 -5.14
CA VAL A 201 5.41 -11.46 -4.49
C VAL A 201 5.96 -12.77 -5.03
N LEU A 202 7.04 -12.69 -5.83
CA LEU A 202 7.81 -13.86 -6.23
C LEU A 202 8.25 -14.58 -4.95
N LYS A 203 7.67 -15.75 -4.69
CA LYS A 203 8.12 -16.60 -3.59
C LYS A 203 9.57 -16.97 -3.88
N PRO A 204 10.48 -16.92 -2.87
CA PRO A 204 11.79 -17.52 -3.01
C PRO A 204 11.63 -18.95 -3.55
N ALA A 205 12.47 -19.34 -4.51
CA ALA A 205 12.42 -20.68 -5.07
C ALA A 205 12.57 -21.69 -3.93
N THR A 206 11.51 -22.46 -3.66
CA THR A 206 11.55 -23.51 -2.65
C THR A 206 12.63 -24.50 -3.05
N GLU A 207 13.57 -24.80 -2.15
CA GLU A 207 14.57 -25.84 -2.39
C GLU A 207 13.87 -27.16 -2.78
N GLN A 208 14.34 -27.86 -3.83
CA GLN A 208 13.73 -29.12 -4.29
C GLN A 208 13.57 -30.10 -3.12
N ASN A 209 12.45 -30.81 -3.03
CA ASN A 209 12.15 -31.77 -1.95
C ASN A 209 12.03 -31.19 -0.52
N TYR A 210 11.86 -29.88 -0.34
CA TYR A 210 11.74 -29.27 1.00
C TYR A 210 10.68 -29.94 1.90
N LEU A 211 9.47 -30.21 1.39
CA LEU A 211 8.41 -30.81 2.21
C LEU A 211 8.75 -32.23 2.69
N TYR A 212 9.47 -32.99 1.86
CA TYR A 212 9.95 -34.32 2.24
C TYR A 212 11.01 -34.22 3.35
N GLU A 213 11.98 -33.32 3.20
CA GLU A 213 13.02 -33.10 4.22
C GLU A 213 12.43 -32.59 5.55
N LEU A 214 11.43 -31.70 5.48
CA LEU A 214 10.71 -31.20 6.65
C LEU A 214 10.00 -32.34 7.39
N ASP A 215 9.29 -33.19 6.66
CA ASP A 215 8.53 -34.31 7.24
C ASP A 215 9.46 -35.37 7.85
N LYS A 216 10.52 -35.73 7.13
CA LYS A 216 11.53 -36.70 7.57
C LYS A 216 12.28 -36.22 8.80
N THR A 217 12.85 -35.01 8.74
CA THR A 217 13.65 -34.44 9.85
C THR A 217 12.83 -34.30 11.13
N THR A 218 11.58 -33.82 11.02
CA THR A 218 10.70 -33.70 12.18
C THR A 218 10.29 -35.07 12.73
N SER A 219 10.09 -36.08 11.88
CA SER A 219 9.84 -37.46 12.31
C SER A 219 11.02 -38.05 13.08
N ASP A 220 12.24 -37.87 12.57
CA ASP A 220 13.46 -38.42 13.16
C ASP A 220 13.71 -37.83 14.55
N ILE A 221 13.47 -36.52 14.73
CA ILE A 221 13.58 -35.86 16.03
C ILE A 221 12.52 -36.39 17.02
N LEU A 222 11.27 -36.58 16.59
CA LEU A 222 10.25 -37.19 17.47
C LEU A 222 10.61 -38.63 17.86
N ALA A 223 11.23 -39.39 16.97
CA ALA A 223 11.71 -40.73 17.27
C ALA A 223 12.83 -40.70 18.34
N GLN A 224 13.75 -39.73 18.27
CA GLN A 224 14.77 -39.53 19.31
C GLN A 224 14.15 -39.23 20.68
N ILE A 225 13.13 -38.36 20.74
CA ILE A 225 12.39 -38.06 21.97
C ILE A 225 11.74 -39.33 22.54
N MET A 226 11.07 -40.11 21.70
CA MET A 226 10.41 -41.36 22.09
C MET A 226 11.39 -42.40 22.62
N THR A 227 12.56 -42.54 22.00
CA THR A 227 13.61 -43.46 22.46
C THR A 227 14.15 -43.01 23.81
N TYR A 228 14.48 -41.73 23.96
CA TYR A 228 14.98 -41.19 25.23
C TYR A 228 13.99 -41.42 26.38
N GLN A 229 12.70 -41.14 26.17
CA GLN A 229 11.65 -41.34 27.18
C GLN A 229 11.44 -42.81 27.57
N LYS A 230 11.73 -43.75 26.66
CA LYS A 230 11.70 -45.18 26.97
C LYS A 230 12.88 -45.61 27.81
N ASP A 231 14.07 -45.10 27.50
CA ASP A 231 15.31 -45.43 28.19
C ASP A 231 15.36 -44.82 29.60
N HIS A 232 14.67 -43.69 29.81
CA HIS A 232 14.58 -42.96 31.09
C HIS A 232 13.17 -43.04 31.68
N ALA A 233 12.59 -44.25 31.67
CA ALA A 233 11.22 -44.46 32.13
C ALA A 233 11.05 -44.10 33.61
N GLY A 234 10.19 -43.12 33.89
CA GLY A 234 9.89 -42.64 35.25
C GLY A 234 10.71 -41.43 35.69
N GLU A 235 11.67 -41.00 34.89
CA GLU A 235 12.38 -39.72 35.09
C GLU A 235 11.62 -38.59 34.39
N GLY A 236 11.55 -37.43 35.04
CA GLY A 236 10.95 -36.22 34.49
C GLY A 236 12.01 -35.32 33.87
N GLY A 237 11.72 -34.74 32.71
CA GLY A 237 12.63 -33.83 32.01
C GLY A 237 13.78 -34.54 31.28
N GLY A 238 14.89 -33.81 31.09
CA GLY A 238 16.08 -34.29 30.40
C GLY A 238 16.45 -33.44 29.18
N GLU A 239 17.68 -33.62 28.70
CA GLU A 239 18.20 -32.90 27.54
C GLU A 239 18.59 -33.89 26.44
N ILE A 240 18.09 -33.68 25.22
CA ILE A 240 18.44 -34.49 24.05
C ILE A 240 19.29 -33.66 23.09
N ALA A 241 20.54 -34.07 22.90
CA ALA A 241 21.41 -33.46 21.90
C ALA A 241 21.01 -33.89 20.48
N VAL A 242 20.75 -32.92 19.61
CA VAL A 242 20.44 -33.16 18.19
C VAL A 242 21.69 -32.91 17.35
N GLN A 243 22.05 -33.85 16.48
CA GLN A 243 23.21 -33.72 15.61
C GLN A 243 23.13 -32.47 14.73
N GLU A 244 24.22 -31.70 14.70
CA GLU A 244 24.38 -30.46 13.93
C GLU A 244 23.50 -29.30 14.43
N VAL A 245 22.99 -29.39 15.66
CA VAL A 245 22.27 -28.30 16.34
C VAL A 245 23.01 -27.98 17.64
N ALA A 246 23.30 -26.70 17.88
CA ALA A 246 24.01 -26.27 19.09
C ALA A 246 23.15 -26.36 20.36
N LYS A 247 21.82 -26.21 20.21
CA LYS A 247 20.85 -26.30 21.31
C LYS A 247 20.33 -27.73 21.45
N ALA A 248 20.23 -28.19 22.70
CA ALA A 248 19.54 -29.43 23.04
C ALA A 248 18.02 -29.22 23.10
N ILE A 249 17.27 -30.30 22.96
CA ILE A 249 15.83 -30.32 23.25
C ILE A 249 15.68 -30.47 24.76
N GLU A 250 15.03 -29.50 25.39
CA GLU A 250 14.74 -29.50 26.82
C GLU A 250 13.38 -30.14 27.05
N LEU A 251 13.36 -31.36 27.60
CA LEU A 251 12.11 -32.07 27.83
C LEU A 251 11.36 -31.51 29.04
N PRO A 252 10.02 -31.45 28.99
CA PRO A 252 9.22 -31.03 30.14
C PRO A 252 9.25 -32.09 31.25
N ALA A 253 8.97 -31.65 32.48
CA ALA A 253 8.94 -32.53 33.67
C ALA A 253 7.93 -33.68 33.54
N THR A 254 6.83 -33.48 32.81
CA THR A 254 5.87 -34.54 32.49
C THR A 254 6.18 -35.13 31.12
N PRO A 255 6.36 -36.46 30.99
CA PRO A 255 6.65 -37.08 29.71
C PRO A 255 5.50 -36.90 28.71
N MET A 256 5.83 -36.42 27.52
CA MET A 256 4.89 -36.20 26.43
C MET A 256 4.49 -37.51 25.73
N THR A 257 3.20 -37.69 25.47
CA THR A 257 2.69 -38.83 24.72
C THR A 257 2.92 -38.67 23.21
N LEU A 258 2.97 -39.79 22.48
CA LEU A 258 3.13 -39.78 21.02
C LEU A 258 2.06 -38.94 20.30
N PRO A 259 0.76 -38.98 20.67
CA PRO A 259 -0.25 -38.10 20.08
C PRO A 259 0.02 -36.61 20.29
N GLN A 260 0.54 -36.20 21.46
CA GLN A 260 0.87 -34.80 21.73
C GLN A 260 2.04 -34.33 20.85
N LEU A 261 3.10 -35.12 20.76
CA LEU A 261 4.26 -34.80 19.91
C LEU A 261 3.89 -34.75 18.42
N GLN A 262 3.03 -35.67 17.96
CA GLN A 262 2.50 -35.64 16.59
C GLN A 262 1.63 -34.41 16.33
N ARG A 263 0.90 -33.92 17.32
CA ARG A 263 0.12 -32.67 17.20
C ARG A 263 1.03 -31.45 17.01
N ILE A 264 2.05 -31.31 17.85
CA ILE A 264 3.05 -30.23 17.76
C ILE A 264 3.75 -30.25 16.39
N ARG A 265 4.16 -31.45 15.93
CA ARG A 265 4.75 -31.61 14.59
C ARG A 265 3.80 -31.18 13.47
N ARG A 266 2.51 -31.54 13.52
CA ARG A 266 1.54 -31.13 12.48
C ARG A 266 1.34 -29.62 12.47
N GLN A 267 1.32 -28.96 13.63
CA GLN A 267 1.25 -27.50 13.72
C GLN A 267 2.49 -26.86 13.06
N PHE A 268 3.68 -27.35 13.39
CA PHE A 268 4.93 -26.90 12.78
C PHE A 268 4.96 -27.08 11.25
N ILE A 269 4.58 -28.26 10.75
CA ILE A 269 4.53 -28.53 9.30
C ILE A 269 3.52 -27.62 8.61
N THR A 270 2.36 -27.37 9.22
CA THR A 270 1.32 -26.52 8.64
C THR A 270 1.82 -25.07 8.52
N MET A 271 2.48 -24.56 9.55
CA MET A 271 3.06 -23.22 9.57
C MET A 271 4.14 -23.05 8.48
N ASN A 272 5.03 -24.03 8.37
CA ASN A 272 6.21 -23.96 7.51
C ASN A 272 5.97 -24.53 6.09
N ARG A 273 4.75 -24.96 5.79
CA ARG A 273 4.32 -25.31 4.42
C ARG A 273 4.20 -24.07 3.53
N GLN A 274 3.82 -22.93 4.10
CA GLN A 274 3.63 -21.67 3.37
C GLN A 274 4.86 -20.75 3.43
N HIS A 275 5.62 -20.83 4.53
CA HIS A 275 6.84 -20.08 4.77
C HIS A 275 8.02 -21.05 4.84
N SER A 276 8.62 -21.34 3.69
CA SER A 276 9.80 -22.21 3.63
C SER A 276 11.06 -21.46 4.07
N PHE A 277 12.00 -22.21 4.62
CA PHE A 277 13.35 -21.77 4.94
C PHE A 277 14.35 -22.82 4.45
N SER A 278 15.65 -22.53 4.49
CA SER A 278 16.67 -23.46 3.98
C SER A 278 16.68 -24.78 4.75
N LYS A 279 16.87 -25.90 4.05
CA LYS A 279 16.89 -27.25 4.65
C LYS A 279 17.84 -27.40 5.83
N ALA A 280 18.99 -26.73 5.78
CA ALA A 280 20.00 -26.75 6.84
C ALA A 280 19.44 -26.27 8.19
N ARG A 281 18.39 -25.44 8.17
CA ARG A 281 17.79 -24.85 9.37
C ARG A 281 16.59 -25.62 9.92
N ILE A 282 16.14 -26.71 9.27
CA ILE A 282 14.97 -27.48 9.72
C ILE A 282 15.17 -28.01 11.14
N LYS A 283 16.34 -28.60 11.42
CA LYS A 283 16.64 -29.14 12.75
C LYS A 283 16.64 -28.04 13.80
N GLU A 284 17.39 -26.96 13.57
CA GLU A 284 17.51 -25.82 14.48
C GLU A 284 16.14 -25.19 14.81
N VAL A 285 15.37 -24.85 13.77
CA VAL A 285 14.07 -24.17 13.93
C VAL A 285 13.05 -25.09 14.59
N PHE A 286 13.10 -26.40 14.35
CA PHE A 286 12.19 -27.34 15.01
C PHE A 286 12.57 -27.57 16.49
N VAL A 287 13.87 -27.63 16.83
CA VAL A 287 14.32 -27.70 18.23
C VAL A 287 13.89 -26.46 19.00
N ASP A 288 14.09 -25.26 18.44
CA ASP A 288 13.62 -24.01 19.04
C ASP A 288 12.10 -24.00 19.24
N TYR A 289 11.35 -24.51 18.26
CA TYR A 289 9.89 -24.62 18.35
C TYR A 289 9.45 -25.61 19.44
N LEU A 290 10.09 -26.77 19.55
CA LEU A 290 9.81 -27.74 20.60
C LEU A 290 10.07 -27.16 21.99
N ASN A 291 11.22 -26.53 22.20
CA ASN A 291 11.55 -25.91 23.48
C ASN A 291 10.55 -24.80 23.84
N ALA A 292 10.11 -24.00 22.86
CA ALA A 292 9.09 -22.97 23.09
C ALA A 292 7.71 -23.56 23.46
N GLU A 293 7.32 -24.70 22.87
CA GLU A 293 6.06 -25.40 23.18
C GLU A 293 6.13 -26.18 24.49
N PHE A 294 7.31 -26.61 24.93
CA PHE A 294 7.50 -27.33 26.20
C PHE A 294 7.63 -26.40 27.42
N LEU A 295 7.98 -25.14 27.21
CA LEU A 295 8.03 -24.10 28.25
C LEU A 295 6.65 -23.51 28.60
N GLN A 296 5.60 -23.83 27.83
CA GLN A 296 4.21 -23.42 28.09
C GLN A 296 3.47 -24.45 28.93
#